data_AF-A0A4R6Y5D5-F1
#
_entry.id   AF-A0A4R6Y5D5-F1
#
_cell.length_a   1.000
_cell.length_b   1.000
_cell.length_c   1.000
_cell.angle_alpha   90.00
_cell.angle_beta   90.00
_cell.angle_gamma   90.00
#
_symmetry.space_group_name_H-M   'P 1'
#
loop_
_entity.id
_entity.type
_entity.pdbx_description
1 polymer ?
#
loop_
_entity_poly.entity_id
_entity_poly.type
_entity_poly.pdbx_seq_one_letter_code
_entity_poly.pdbx_strand_id
1 'polypeptide(L)'
;MHSLAAFGGVAAMKGSPGHVPAWPWGATGMLSHAGPMPLSARDSALLFNITKGPDPLDHQALPDDQADHTDTHPIQSLRIGLAPSLFGFPVAPEIDCGVRRVITAPRGSANMFVTDRRPPENIVEAVRAEELEIICA
;
A
#
# COMPACT_ATOMS: atom_id res chain seq x y z
N MET A 1 -8.58 -7.49 0.61
CA MET A 1 -8.67 -6.66 -0.60
C MET A 1 -7.54 -6.98 -1.58
N HIS A 2 -6.29 -6.62 -1.29
CA HIS A 2 -5.19 -6.77 -2.25
C HIS A 2 -4.93 -8.21 -2.72
N SER A 3 -5.12 -9.22 -1.85
CA SER A 3 -4.97 -10.62 -2.25
C SER A 3 -5.93 -11.01 -3.38
N LEU A 4 -7.23 -10.69 -3.22
CA LEU A 4 -8.24 -10.94 -4.24
C LEU A 4 -7.98 -10.14 -5.51
N ALA A 5 -7.54 -8.89 -5.38
CA ALA A 5 -7.20 -8.05 -6.53
C ALA A 5 -6.02 -8.59 -7.33
N ALA A 6 -4.98 -9.09 -6.64
CA ALA A 6 -3.83 -9.73 -7.27
C ALA A 6 -4.23 -10.99 -8.04
N PHE A 7 -5.10 -11.83 -7.48
CA PHE A 7 -5.63 -13.02 -8.18
C PHE A 7 -6.57 -12.66 -9.33
N GLY A 8 -7.36 -11.60 -9.18
CA GLY A 8 -8.30 -11.12 -10.20
C GLY A 8 -7.67 -10.27 -11.30
N GLY A 9 -6.39 -9.91 -11.18
CA GLY A 9 -5.69 -9.05 -12.13
C GLY A 9 -6.24 -7.61 -12.18
N VAL A 10 -6.74 -7.10 -11.06
CA VAL A 10 -7.33 -5.74 -10.95
C VAL A 10 -6.51 -4.85 -10.03
N ALA A 11 -6.69 -3.54 -10.16
CA ALA A 11 -6.09 -2.59 -9.24
C ALA A 11 -6.84 -2.62 -7.90
N ALA A 12 -6.13 -2.36 -6.81
CA ALA A 12 -6.72 -2.15 -5.51
C ALA A 12 -5.89 -1.18 -4.69
N MET A 13 -6.55 -0.36 -3.90
CA MET A 13 -5.90 0.60 -3.03
C MET A 13 -6.49 0.54 -1.63
N LYS A 14 -5.63 0.38 -0.62
CA LYS A 14 -5.97 0.59 0.78
C LYS A 14 -5.30 1.88 1.23
N GLY A 15 -6.11 2.89 1.54
CA GLY A 15 -5.61 4.10 2.19
C GLY A 15 -5.13 3.82 3.61
N SER A 16 -4.42 4.79 4.18
CA SER A 16 -4.05 4.75 5.60
C SER A 16 -5.31 4.65 6.48
N PRO A 17 -5.22 3.98 7.65
CA PRO A 17 -6.34 3.86 8.56
C PRO A 17 -7.09 5.15 8.82
N GLY A 18 -8.43 5.07 8.79
CA GLY A 18 -9.31 6.20 9.01
C GLY A 18 -9.55 7.13 7.83
N HIS A 19 -8.84 7.00 6.70
CA HIS A 19 -9.14 7.83 5.52
C HIS A 19 -10.50 7.50 4.91
N VAL A 20 -10.83 6.20 4.79
CA VAL A 20 -12.13 5.73 4.34
C VAL A 20 -12.85 5.13 5.55
N PRO A 21 -13.95 5.74 6.00
CA PRO A 21 -14.78 5.20 7.08
C PRO A 21 -15.27 3.79 6.76
N ALA A 22 -15.32 2.94 7.79
CA ALA A 22 -15.68 1.53 7.69
C ALA A 22 -16.90 1.17 8.55
N TRP A 23 -17.65 2.14 9.06
CA TRP A 23 -18.85 1.89 9.86
C TRP A 23 -20.01 1.32 9.01
N PRO A 24 -20.74 0.29 9.48
CA PRO A 24 -20.46 -0.51 10.67
C PRO A 24 -19.30 -1.47 10.44
N TRP A 25 -18.47 -1.65 11.46
CA TRP A 25 -17.26 -2.46 11.30
C TRP A 25 -17.55 -3.95 11.04
N GLY A 26 -16.71 -4.53 10.19
CA GLY A 26 -16.72 -5.96 9.91
C GLY A 26 -16.04 -6.80 10.99
N ALA A 27 -15.87 -8.09 10.68
CA ALA A 27 -15.32 -9.10 11.59
C ALA A 27 -13.90 -8.78 12.11
N THR A 28 -13.14 -7.93 11.40
CA THR A 28 -11.78 -7.52 11.77
C THR A 28 -11.74 -6.24 12.61
N GLY A 29 -12.90 -5.71 13.04
CA GLY A 29 -12.99 -4.54 13.92
C GLY A 29 -12.16 -3.36 13.40
N MET A 30 -11.29 -2.83 14.24
CA MET A 30 -10.40 -1.69 13.94
C MET A 30 -9.35 -1.93 12.84
N LEU A 31 -9.17 -3.18 12.40
CA LEU A 31 -8.32 -3.52 11.25
C LEU A 31 -9.10 -3.52 9.94
N SER A 32 -10.41 -3.35 9.98
CA SER A 32 -11.29 -3.29 8.80
C SER A 32 -11.07 -1.98 8.06
N HIS A 33 -10.82 -2.07 6.76
CA HIS A 33 -10.64 -0.91 5.89
C HIS A 33 -11.32 -1.19 4.57
N ALA A 34 -12.16 -0.25 4.13
CA ALA A 34 -12.67 -0.23 2.77
C ALA A 34 -11.67 0.47 1.84
N GLY A 35 -11.82 0.22 0.56
CA GLY A 35 -10.93 0.72 -0.49
C GLY A 35 -11.43 0.31 -1.86
N PRO A 36 -11.10 1.06 -2.92
CA PRO A 36 -11.57 0.75 -4.26
C PRO A 36 -10.81 -0.42 -4.90
N MET A 37 -11.51 -1.22 -5.72
CA MET A 37 -10.93 -2.28 -6.57
C MET A 37 -11.34 -2.15 -8.05
N PRO A 38 -10.92 -1.10 -8.78
CA PRO A 38 -11.25 -0.89 -10.18
C PRO A 38 -10.21 -1.53 -11.12
N LEU A 39 -10.36 -1.30 -12.43
CA LEU A 39 -9.46 -1.86 -13.45
C LEU A 39 -8.15 -1.06 -13.63
N SER A 40 -8.03 0.14 -13.05
CA SER A 40 -6.84 0.98 -13.21
C SER A 40 -6.47 1.73 -11.92
N ALA A 41 -5.18 2.07 -11.77
CA ALA A 41 -4.71 2.84 -10.62
C ALA A 41 -5.31 4.26 -10.57
N ARG A 42 -5.57 4.86 -11.74
CA ARG A 42 -6.21 6.19 -11.84
C ARG A 42 -7.66 6.14 -11.34
N ASP A 43 -8.40 5.10 -11.69
CA ASP A 43 -9.77 4.92 -11.20
C ASP A 43 -9.78 4.63 -9.70
N SER A 44 -8.75 3.95 -9.16
CA SER A 44 -8.60 3.78 -7.72
C SER A 44 -8.46 5.12 -7.02
N ALA A 45 -7.63 6.02 -7.56
CA ALA A 45 -7.46 7.36 -7.01
C ALA A 45 -8.75 8.19 -7.05
N LEU A 46 -9.49 8.14 -8.17
CA LEU A 46 -10.78 8.81 -8.33
C LEU A 46 -11.80 8.32 -7.30
N LEU A 47 -11.97 7.01 -7.18
CA LEU A 47 -12.91 6.41 -6.22
C LEU A 47 -12.48 6.69 -4.78
N PHE A 48 -11.18 6.69 -4.49
CA PHE A 48 -10.67 7.01 -3.17
C PHE A 48 -10.99 8.45 -2.76
N ASN A 49 -10.81 9.42 -3.65
CA ASN A 49 -11.20 10.82 -3.41
C ASN A 49 -12.69 10.96 -3.08
N ILE A 50 -13.55 10.13 -3.67
CA ILE A 50 -15.00 10.13 -3.40
C ILE A 50 -15.31 9.54 -2.03
N THR A 51 -14.62 8.46 -1.65
CA THR A 51 -14.95 7.68 -0.45
C THR A 51 -14.23 8.12 0.83
N LYS A 52 -13.17 8.93 0.71
CA LYS A 52 -12.41 9.38 1.86
C LYS A 52 -13.14 10.52 2.60
N GLY A 53 -12.81 10.71 3.88
CA GLY A 53 -13.25 11.84 4.68
C GLY A 53 -13.87 11.45 6.02
N PRO A 54 -14.34 12.44 6.79
CA PRO A 54 -14.89 12.20 8.11
C PRO A 54 -16.26 11.54 8.05
N ASP A 55 -16.53 10.66 8.99
CA ASP A 55 -17.86 10.08 9.25
C ASP A 55 -18.14 10.13 10.76
N PRO A 56 -19.22 10.79 11.21
CA PRO A 56 -19.56 10.87 12.62
C PRO A 56 -19.90 9.52 13.28
N LEU A 57 -20.20 8.48 12.49
CA LEU A 57 -20.51 7.14 12.99
C LEU A 57 -19.24 6.28 13.16
N ASP A 58 -18.15 6.65 12.49
CA ASP A 58 -16.87 5.96 12.61
C ASP A 58 -15.87 6.81 13.40
N HIS A 59 -15.64 6.44 14.67
CA HIS A 59 -14.70 7.16 15.53
C HIS A 59 -13.23 7.00 15.10
N GLN A 60 -12.91 6.11 14.16
CA GLN A 60 -11.58 6.03 13.54
C GLN A 60 -11.46 6.92 12.30
N ALA A 61 -12.55 7.49 11.79
CA ALA A 61 -12.50 8.35 10.63
C ALA A 61 -11.62 9.59 10.90
N LEU A 62 -10.69 9.83 10.00
CA LEU A 62 -9.83 11.00 10.03
C LEU A 62 -10.56 12.20 9.39
N PRO A 63 -10.18 13.43 9.76
CA PRO A 63 -10.55 14.61 8.99
C PRO A 63 -10.11 14.47 7.53
N ASP A 64 -10.78 15.17 6.63
CA ASP A 64 -10.38 15.21 5.22
C ASP A 64 -8.98 15.84 5.08
N ASP A 65 -8.07 15.11 4.42
CA ASP A 65 -6.69 15.51 4.15
C ASP A 65 -6.58 16.64 3.10
N GLN A 66 -7.71 17.03 2.47
CA GLN A 66 -7.82 18.05 1.42
C GLN A 66 -6.99 17.75 0.14
N ALA A 67 -6.42 16.55 0.03
CA ALA A 67 -5.57 16.18 -1.11
C ALA A 67 -6.40 15.68 -2.30
N ASP A 68 -6.05 16.06 -3.52
CA ASP A 68 -6.56 15.36 -4.70
C ASP A 68 -5.61 14.21 -5.05
N HIS A 69 -5.99 12.97 -4.75
CA HIS A 69 -5.16 11.79 -5.02
C HIS A 69 -5.05 11.45 -6.51
N THR A 70 -5.74 12.17 -7.40
CA THR A 70 -5.59 12.06 -8.86
C THR A 70 -4.56 13.02 -9.42
N ASP A 71 -4.13 14.01 -8.63
CA ASP A 71 -3.07 14.93 -9.02
C ASP A 71 -1.73 14.18 -8.98
N THR A 72 -1.18 13.95 -10.17
CA THR A 72 0.07 13.19 -10.34
C THR A 72 1.14 14.10 -10.93
N HIS A 73 2.36 13.95 -10.41
CA HIS A 73 3.51 14.72 -10.87
C HIS A 73 4.61 13.79 -11.40
N PRO A 74 5.44 14.24 -12.35
CA PRO A 74 6.59 13.47 -12.80
C PRO A 74 7.53 13.16 -11.65
N ILE A 75 7.85 11.87 -11.46
CA ILE A 75 8.82 11.42 -10.47
C ILE A 75 10.20 11.38 -11.13
N GLN A 76 11.11 12.27 -10.71
CA GLN A 76 12.48 12.30 -11.24
C GLN A 76 13.35 11.17 -10.67
N SER A 77 13.14 10.82 -9.41
CA SER A 77 13.88 9.77 -8.72
C SER A 77 13.00 9.02 -7.73
N LEU A 78 13.10 7.69 -7.70
CA LEU A 78 12.36 6.82 -6.78
C LEU A 78 13.32 5.85 -6.08
N ARG A 79 13.24 5.77 -4.75
CA ARG A 79 13.94 4.76 -3.94
C ARG A 79 12.95 3.67 -3.59
N ILE A 80 13.27 2.42 -3.91
CA ILE A 80 12.41 1.25 -3.67
C ILE A 80 13.15 0.29 -2.74
N GLY A 81 12.54 -0.02 -1.60
CA GLY A 81 12.94 -1.16 -0.78
C GLY A 81 12.27 -2.43 -1.30
N LEU A 82 13.06 -3.42 -1.73
CA LEU A 82 12.56 -4.72 -2.15
C LEU A 82 12.82 -5.76 -1.06
N ALA A 83 11.77 -6.40 -0.57
CA ALA A 83 11.86 -7.60 0.25
C ALA A 83 11.46 -8.82 -0.61
N PRO A 84 12.41 -9.65 -1.08
CA PRO A 84 12.11 -10.76 -1.99
C PRO A 84 11.22 -11.86 -1.36
N SER A 85 11.34 -12.02 -0.05
CA SER A 85 10.44 -12.82 0.77
C SER A 85 10.16 -12.09 2.08
N LEU A 86 9.04 -12.41 2.72
CA LEU A 86 8.73 -11.92 4.06
C LEU A 86 8.99 -13.07 5.05
N PHE A 87 9.68 -12.79 6.15
CA PHE A 87 9.93 -13.76 7.25
C PHE A 87 10.51 -15.12 6.80
N GLY A 88 11.29 -15.14 5.72
CA GLY A 88 11.87 -16.37 5.17
C GLY A 88 10.89 -17.32 4.47
N PHE A 89 9.63 -16.92 4.25
CA PHE A 89 8.66 -17.76 3.56
C PHE A 89 9.04 -17.96 2.08
N PRO A 90 8.86 -19.18 1.54
CA PRO A 90 9.14 -19.44 0.14
C PRO A 90 8.14 -18.69 -0.75
N VAL A 91 8.65 -18.07 -1.82
CA VAL A 91 7.87 -17.43 -2.88
C VAL A 91 7.99 -18.27 -4.14
N ALA A 92 6.88 -18.48 -4.85
CA ALA A 92 6.89 -19.24 -6.09
C ALA A 92 7.81 -18.58 -7.13
N PRO A 93 8.65 -19.34 -7.86
CA PRO A 93 9.65 -18.77 -8.78
C PRO A 93 9.05 -17.84 -9.84
N GLU A 94 7.86 -18.15 -10.34
CA GLU A 94 7.15 -17.33 -11.32
C GLU A 94 6.74 -15.95 -10.77
N ILE A 95 6.44 -15.87 -9.47
CA ILE A 95 6.08 -14.61 -8.80
C ILE A 95 7.34 -13.76 -8.57
N ASP A 96 8.43 -14.36 -8.08
CA ASP A 96 9.72 -13.64 -7.92
C ASP A 96 10.21 -13.11 -9.27
N CYS A 97 10.14 -13.92 -10.33
CA CYS A 97 10.49 -13.50 -11.68
C CYS A 97 9.62 -12.33 -12.16
N GLY A 98 8.31 -12.38 -11.96
CA GLY A 98 7.37 -11.31 -12.32
C GLY A 98 7.68 -10.01 -11.59
N VAL A 99 7.91 -10.07 -10.28
CA VAL A 99 8.27 -8.91 -9.45
C VAL A 99 9.60 -8.31 -9.90
N ARG A 100 10.64 -9.13 -10.10
CA ARG A 100 11.95 -8.67 -10.60
C ARG A 100 11.86 -8.03 -11.98
N ARG A 101 11.05 -8.57 -12.88
CA ARG A 101 10.81 -7.98 -14.20
C ARG A 101 10.22 -6.57 -14.08
N VAL A 102 9.23 -6.38 -13.20
CA VAL A 102 8.60 -5.07 -12.98
C VAL A 102 9.56 -4.05 -12.38
N ILE A 103 10.45 -4.49 -11.48
CA ILE A 103 11.43 -3.65 -10.78
C ILE A 103 12.67 -3.33 -11.63
N THR A 104 12.99 -4.16 -12.64
CA THR A 104 14.13 -3.90 -13.53
C THR A 104 13.72 -3.26 -14.85
N ALA A 105 12.41 -3.21 -15.14
CA ALA A 105 11.90 -2.59 -16.36
C ALA A 105 12.22 -1.09 -16.41
N PRO A 106 12.73 -0.57 -17.55
CA PRO A 106 12.94 0.86 -17.72
C PRO A 106 11.59 1.60 -17.67
N ARG A 107 11.53 2.71 -16.93
CA ARG A 107 10.30 3.53 -16.79
C ARG A 107 10.58 4.99 -17.10
N GLY A 108 10.39 5.36 -18.36
CA GLY A 108 10.50 6.74 -18.82
C GLY A 108 11.83 7.38 -18.40
N SER A 109 11.76 8.59 -17.84
CA SER A 109 12.91 9.39 -17.39
C SER A 109 13.23 9.25 -15.89
N ALA A 110 12.53 8.40 -15.14
CA ALA A 110 12.70 8.30 -13.70
C ALA A 110 13.93 7.45 -13.33
N ASN A 111 14.80 8.00 -12.48
CA ASN A 111 15.92 7.24 -11.90
C ASN A 111 15.42 6.36 -10.75
N MET A 112 15.65 5.05 -10.81
CA MET A 112 15.18 4.12 -9.78
C MET A 112 16.34 3.47 -9.03
N PHE A 113 16.32 3.62 -7.70
CA PHE A 113 17.32 3.03 -6.80
C PHE A 113 16.64 1.93 -5.99
N VAL A 114 16.96 0.68 -6.30
CA VAL A 114 16.37 -0.49 -5.65
C VAL A 114 17.35 -1.02 -4.63
N THR A 115 16.94 -1.05 -3.36
CA THR A 115 17.73 -1.61 -2.26
C THR A 115 17.05 -2.86 -1.76
N ASP A 116 17.81 -3.96 -1.64
CA ASP A 116 17.34 -5.15 -0.95
C ASP A 116 17.15 -4.82 0.54
N ARG A 117 15.91 -4.90 0.98
CA ARG A 117 15.49 -4.76 2.38
C ARG A 117 15.12 -6.14 2.85
N ARG A 118 16.08 -6.82 3.49
CA ARG A 118 15.79 -8.04 4.23
C ARG A 118 14.82 -7.70 5.36
N PRO A 119 13.58 -8.21 5.34
CA PRO A 119 12.68 -7.97 6.44
C PRO A 119 13.20 -8.72 7.67
N PRO A 120 12.88 -8.23 8.87
CA PRO A 120 13.16 -8.94 10.12
C PRO A 120 12.61 -10.37 10.10
N GLU A 121 13.26 -11.28 10.82
CA GLU A 121 12.94 -12.72 10.71
C GLU A 121 11.59 -13.07 11.32
N ASN A 122 11.05 -12.20 12.18
CA ASN A 122 9.74 -12.36 12.78
C ASN A 122 9.05 -11.02 13.03
N ILE A 123 7.75 -11.09 13.36
CA ILE A 123 6.92 -9.90 13.57
C ILE A 123 7.36 -9.07 14.79
N VAL A 124 7.99 -9.68 15.78
CA VAL A 124 8.47 -8.96 16.98
C VAL A 124 9.66 -8.07 16.61
N GLU A 125 10.57 -8.56 15.79
CA GLU A 125 11.66 -7.77 15.23
C GLU A 125 11.16 -6.69 14.27
N ALA A 126 10.09 -6.97 13.50
CA ALA A 126 9.43 -5.99 12.65
C ALA A 126 8.89 -4.80 13.44
N VAL A 127 8.11 -5.08 14.49
CA VAL A 127 7.54 -4.05 15.36
C VAL A 127 8.64 -3.23 16.04
N ARG A 128 9.73 -3.87 16.50
CA ARG A 128 10.87 -3.16 17.11
C ARG A 128 11.60 -2.25 16.13
N ALA A 129 11.76 -2.66 14.87
CA ALA A 129 12.39 -1.84 13.85
C ALA A 129 11.52 -0.63 13.49
N GLU A 130 10.20 -0.80 13.44
CA GLU A 130 9.22 0.26 13.16
C GLU A 130 9.15 1.29 14.31
N GLU A 131 9.18 0.84 15.57
CA GLU A 131 9.29 1.73 16.73
C GLU A 131 10.59 2.56 16.70
N LEU A 132 11.71 1.98 16.27
CA LEU A 132 12.99 2.70 16.16
C LEU A 132 12.98 3.76 15.06
N GLU A 133 12.35 3.51 13.90
CA GLU A 133 12.21 4.53 12.85
C GLU A 133 11.26 5.68 13.25
N ILE A 134 10.21 5.40 14.04
CA ILE A 134 9.29 6.43 14.54
C ILE A 134 9.93 7.29 15.65
N ILE A 135 10.80 6.72 16.49
CA ILE A 135 11.50 7.46 17.56
C ILE A 135 12.67 8.31 17.00
N CYS A 136 13.23 7.95 15.84
CA CYS A 136 14.38 8.62 15.25
C CYS A 136 14.05 9.62 14.13
N ALA A 137 12.77 9.82 13.80
CA ALA A 137 12.28 10.79 12.81
C ALA A 137 11.67 12.02 13.49
#